data_AF-A0A4U3KNP1-F1
#
_entry.id   AF-A0A4U3KNP1-F1
#
_cell.length_a   1.000
_cell.length_b   1.000
_cell.length_c   1.000
_cell.angle_alpha   90.00
_cell.angle_beta   90.00
_cell.angle_gamma   90.00
#
_symmetry.space_group_name_H-M   'P 1'
#
loop_
_entity.id
_entity.type
_entity.pdbx_description
1 polymer ?
#
loop_
_entity_poly.entity_id
_entity_poly.type
_entity_poly.pdbx_seq_one_letter_code
_entity_poly.pdbx_strand_id
1 'polypeptide(L)' 'MTDIIAHRGSKGTHPENTCIAFREAVRVGAEGIELDVHLSKDGYLIVM' A
#
# COMPACT_ATOMS: atom_id res chain seq x y z
N MET A 1 5.69 -18.43 -13.09
CA MET A 1 6.00 -17.75 -11.82
C MET A 1 4.79 -16.90 -11.49
N THR A 2 4.44 -16.77 -10.22
CA THR A 2 3.25 -16.01 -9.78
C THR A 2 3.71 -14.77 -9.04
N ASP A 3 3.22 -13.61 -9.44
CA ASP A 3 3.52 -12.34 -8.77
C ASP A 3 2.62 -12.15 -7.54
N ILE A 4 3.20 -11.63 -6.45
CA ILE A 4 2.52 -11.31 -5.19
C ILE A 4 2.44 -9.79 -5.05
N ILE A 5 1.22 -9.27 -5.09
CA ILE A 5 0.95 -7.84 -4.89
C ILE A 5 0.41 -7.62 -3.48
N ALA A 6 1.07 -6.75 -2.72
CA ALA A 6 0.69 -6.42 -1.35
C ALA A 6 -0.54 -5.51 -1.32
N HIS A 7 -1.71 -6.09 -1.03
CA HIS A 7 -3.00 -5.40 -0.91
C HIS A 7 -2.99 -4.38 0.23
N ARG A 8 -2.98 -3.08 -0.11
CA ARG A 8 -2.84 -1.92 0.79
C ARG A 8 -1.56 -1.93 1.63
N GLY A 9 -0.49 -2.52 1.10
CA GLY A 9 0.76 -2.81 1.81
C GLY A 9 0.67 -4.06 2.70
N SER A 10 1.54 -4.18 3.71
CA SER A 10 1.55 -5.31 4.65
C SER A 10 0.43 -5.20 5.72
N LYS A 11 -0.83 -5.09 5.29
CA LYS A 11 -1.96 -4.76 6.17
C LYS A 11 -2.30 -5.77 7.27
N GLY A 12 -1.83 -7.01 7.12
CA GLY A 12 -2.00 -8.05 8.14
C GLY A 12 -1.17 -7.79 9.41
N THR A 13 -0.16 -6.92 9.32
CA THR A 13 0.77 -6.64 10.43
C THR A 13 0.98 -5.15 10.71
N HIS A 14 0.67 -4.29 9.74
CA HIS A 14 0.84 -2.84 9.82
C HIS A 14 -0.45 -2.12 9.40
N PRO A 15 -0.67 -0.86 9.83
CA PRO A 15 -1.83 -0.08 9.38
C PRO A 15 -1.84 0.06 7.86
N GLU A 16 -2.93 -0.33 7.21
CA GLU A 16 -3.07 -0.31 5.75
C GLU A 16 -2.91 1.10 5.16
N ASN A 17 -2.52 1.18 3.88
CA ASN A 17 -2.36 2.45 3.15
C ASN A 17 -1.41 3.47 3.82
N THR A 18 -0.44 2.97 4.60
CA THR A 18 0.61 3.79 5.22
C THR A 18 1.99 3.49 4.65
N CYS A 19 2.88 4.48 4.71
CA CYS A 19 4.29 4.30 4.36
C CYS A 19 4.97 3.16 5.14
N ILE A 20 4.52 2.87 6.37
CA ILE A 20 5.09 1.78 7.17
C ILE A 20 4.68 0.43 6.58
N ALA A 21 3.40 0.24 6.23
CA ALA A 21 2.93 -0.97 5.57
C ALA A 21 3.57 -1.17 4.19
N PHE A 22 3.83 -0.10 3.44
CA PHE A 22 4.52 -0.15 2.15
C PHE A 22 5.98 -0.55 2.27
N ARG A 23 6.72 0.04 3.23
CA ARG A 23 8.11 -0.36 3.50
C ARG A 23 8.20 -1.82 3.90
N GLU A 24 7.26 -2.30 4.71
CA GLU A 24 7.22 -3.70 5.09
C GLU A 24 6.95 -4.61 3.89
N ALA A 25 6.01 -4.27 3.02
CA ALA A 25 5.72 -5.03 1.80
C ALA A 25 6.97 -5.18 0.92
N VAL A 26 7.75 -4.11 0.75
CA VAL A 26 9.04 -4.17 0.04
C VAL A 26 10.04 -5.05 0.79
N ARG A 27 10.13 -4.94 2.12
CA ARG A 27 11.07 -5.71 2.94
C ARG A 27 10.83 -7.22 2.85
N VAL A 28 9.57 -7.65 2.77
CA VAL A 28 9.21 -9.08 2.68
C VAL A 28 9.22 -9.62 1.25
N GLY A 29 9.51 -8.76 0.25
CA GLY A 29 9.74 -9.18 -1.13
C GLY A 29 8.49 -9.24 -2.01
N ALA A 30 7.44 -8.45 -1.72
CA ALA A 30 6.32 -8.33 -2.66
C ALA A 30 6.78 -7.67 -3.98
N GLU A 31 6.31 -8.17 -5.12
CA GLU A 31 6.63 -7.65 -6.44
C GLU A 31 5.92 -6.32 -6.73
N GLY A 32 4.83 -6.04 -6.03
CA GLY A 32 4.13 -4.77 -6.11
C GLY A 32 3.31 -4.45 -4.87
N ILE A 33 2.79 -3.22 -4.85
CA ILE A 33 1.93 -2.71 -3.79
C ILE A 33 0.67 -2.18 -4.45
N GLU A 34 -0.47 -2.66 -3.97
CA GLU A 34 -1.76 -2.05 -4.28
C GLU A 34 -2.10 -1.02 -3.19
N LEU A 35 -2.81 0.03 -3.57
CA LEU A 35 -3.28 1.09 -2.68
C LEU A 35 -4.57 1.72 -3.23
N ASP A 36 -5.35 2.33 -2.34
CA ASP A 36 -6.53 3.10 -2.72
C ASP A 36 -6.21 4.60 -2.79
N VAL A 37 -6.76 5.31 -3.79
CA VAL A 37 -6.56 6.76 -3.97
C VAL A 37 -7.90 7.48 -3.99
N HIS A 38 -8.01 8.56 -3.21
CA HIS A 38 -9.17 9.43 -3.12
C HIS A 38 -8.78 10.88 -3.45
N LEU A 39 -9.70 11.64 -4.04
CA LEU A 39 -9.52 13.08 -4.30
C LEU A 39 -10.09 13.90 -3.12
N SER A 40 -9.26 14.74 -2.51
CA SER A 40 -9.69 15.66 -1.45
C SER A 40 -10.50 16.83 -2.01
N LYS A 41 -11.25 17.53 -1.14
CA LYS A 41 -12.07 18.69 -1.52
C LYS A 41 -11.24 19.84 -2.13
N ASP A 42 -9.99 19.96 -1.73
CA ASP A 42 -9.01 20.94 -2.21
C ASP A 42 -8.12 20.41 -3.35
N GLY A 43 -8.44 19.23 -3.91
CA GLY A 43 -7.87 18.76 -5.17
C GLY A 43 -6.58 17.93 -5.05
N TYR A 44 -6.23 17.46 -3.86
CA TYR A 44 -5.07 16.60 -3.64
C TYR A 44 -5.46 15.12 -3.70
N LEU A 45 -4.58 14.30 -4.27
CA LEU A 45 -4.71 12.84 -4.21
C LEU A 45 -4.21 12.34 -2.85
N ILE A 46 -5.05 11.58 -2.16
CA ILE A 46 -4.78 11.02 -0.83
C ILE A 46 -4.84 9.50 -0.92
N VAL A 47 -3.87 8.84 -0.28
CA VAL A 47 -3.86 7.39 -0.08
C VAL A 47 -4.56 7.08 1.23
N MET A 48 -5.58 6.20 1.23
CA MET A 48 -6.45 5.95 2.40
C MET A 48 -6.91 4.51 2.48
#